data_AF-A0A925QE91-F1
#
_entry.id   AF-A0A925QE91-F1
#
_cell.length_a   1.000
_cell.length_b   1.000
_cell.length_c   1.000
_cell.angle_alpha   90.00
_cell.angle_beta   90.00
_cell.angle_gamma   90.00
#
_symmetry.space_group_name_H-M   'P 1'
#
loop_
_entity.id
_entity.type
_entity.pdbx_description
1 polymer ?
#
loop_
_entity_poly.entity_id
_entity_poly.type
_entity_poly.pdbx_seq_one_letter_code
_entity_poly.pdbx_strand_id
1 'polypeptide(L)'
;MRIKVLLLAFGLLLLPSPGAAQEDTRRHLVVPLAEGGYVAFKSETAWAGTTRTSAAVEELQGVFRSQAFVDEKQMIHRVLVDASGKYVFGYDLLIRAVAASRTFTIAVKPLDAEVERKLIKSSPEVQPARIATLPQSTEPQILADGDSFALDLLVNQNTGVKIVDFVRVSFDRSNLWEDNPRTLPRDFTLDAVALTLADYRLLIDGNLVAAGKPGTNFGGALIWCYVEGRGRFIFSLVPREGYQFQKVGIIKENRIEFTVKGNHYEWLSSSPILPNGGTWNVWVLHDPKYVPFGAQETAAKEKSTLDKLDDSIKATQDRVSRIGDQAPTTFRKKTDQIQQVQAAKRFKVMVGAADRVENLWPRNL
;
A
#
# COMPACT_ATOMS: atom_id res chain seq x y z
N MET A 1 -25.45 -70.24 -20.20
CA MET A 1 -24.00 -70.04 -19.96
C MET A 1 -23.64 -68.65 -20.46
N ARG A 2 -23.66 -67.65 -19.57
CA ARG A 2 -22.50 -67.00 -18.91
C ARG A 2 -21.64 -66.09 -19.81
N ILE A 3 -21.85 -64.76 -19.66
CA ILE A 3 -20.88 -63.68 -19.29
C ILE A 3 -19.63 -63.57 -20.22
N LYS A 4 -19.32 -62.44 -20.92
CA LYS A 4 -18.81 -61.16 -20.36
C LYS A 4 -18.89 -60.00 -21.37
N VAL A 5 -19.40 -58.88 -20.87
CA VAL A 5 -19.24 -57.51 -21.36
C VAL A 5 -17.83 -57.02 -21.00
N LEU A 6 -17.15 -56.30 -21.90
CA LEU A 6 -15.98 -55.49 -21.55
C LEU A 6 -16.13 -54.09 -22.15
N LEU A 7 -16.65 -53.18 -21.33
CA LEU A 7 -16.66 -51.74 -21.54
C LEU A 7 -15.31 -51.21 -21.05
N LEU A 8 -14.50 -50.64 -21.95
CA LEU A 8 -13.26 -49.96 -21.59
C LEU A 8 -13.56 -48.47 -21.44
N ALA A 9 -13.90 -48.04 -20.22
CA ALA A 9 -14.03 -46.64 -19.85
C ALA A 9 -12.64 -46.11 -19.46
N PHE A 10 -12.04 -45.29 -20.33
CA PHE A 10 -10.83 -44.54 -20.03
C PHE A 10 -11.22 -43.34 -19.16
N GLY A 11 -11.14 -43.49 -17.84
CA GLY A 11 -11.29 -42.41 -16.88
C GLY A 11 -10.02 -41.56 -16.85
N LEU A 12 -10.02 -40.44 -17.59
CA LEU A 12 -8.98 -39.43 -17.49
C LEU A 12 -9.17 -38.67 -16.16
N LEU A 13 -8.39 -39.02 -15.14
CA LEU A 13 -8.29 -38.26 -13.90
C LEU A 13 -7.54 -36.95 -14.19
N LEU A 14 -8.30 -35.88 -14.42
CA LEU A 14 -7.80 -34.50 -14.37
C LEU A 14 -7.52 -34.16 -12.91
N LEU A 15 -6.25 -34.21 -12.51
CA LEU A 15 -5.79 -33.61 -11.26
C LEU A 15 -5.92 -32.07 -11.39
N PRO A 16 -6.54 -31.37 -10.43
CA PRO A 16 -6.52 -29.92 -10.41
C PRO A 16 -5.13 -29.44 -10.02
N SER A 17 -4.40 -28.87 -10.98
CA SER A 17 -3.19 -28.09 -10.70
C SER A 17 -3.58 -26.91 -9.80
N PRO A 18 -2.85 -26.62 -8.71
CA PRO A 18 -3.01 -25.35 -8.01
C PRO A 18 -2.66 -24.23 -8.99
N GLY A 19 -3.66 -23.44 -9.36
CA GLY A 19 -3.52 -22.37 -10.34
C GLY A 19 -2.58 -21.30 -9.83
N ALA A 20 -1.37 -21.25 -10.41
CA ALA A 20 -0.58 -20.03 -10.41
C ALA A 20 -1.32 -19.03 -11.31
N ALA A 21 -1.97 -18.04 -10.72
CA ALA A 21 -2.58 -16.94 -11.47
C ALA A 21 -1.44 -16.05 -12.01
N GLN A 22 -1.01 -16.30 -13.26
CA GLN A 22 -0.12 -15.38 -13.97
C GLN A 22 -0.93 -14.20 -14.54
N GLU A 23 -0.40 -13.00 -14.33
CA GLU A 23 -1.00 -11.73 -14.73
C GLU A 23 -0.86 -11.50 -16.25
N ASP A 24 -1.99 -11.14 -16.87
CA ASP A 24 -2.08 -10.39 -18.12
C ASP A 24 -2.59 -9.00 -17.74
N THR A 25 -2.03 -7.94 -18.33
CA THR A 25 -1.80 -6.56 -17.78
C THR A 25 -3.02 -5.74 -17.33
N ARG A 26 -4.20 -6.35 -17.16
CA ARG A 26 -5.42 -5.70 -16.67
C ARG A 26 -6.18 -6.50 -15.61
N ARG A 27 -5.70 -7.66 -15.18
CA ARG A 27 -6.45 -8.49 -14.22
C ARG A 27 -5.93 -8.31 -12.81
N HIS A 28 -6.72 -7.62 -11.99
CA HIS A 28 -6.54 -7.59 -10.55
C HIS A 28 -6.38 -9.01 -9.98
N LEU A 29 -5.35 -9.22 -9.18
CA LEU A 29 -5.11 -10.52 -8.58
C LEU A 29 -6.02 -10.68 -7.36
N VAL A 30 -6.95 -11.63 -7.43
CA VAL A 30 -7.90 -11.92 -6.35
C VAL A 30 -7.61 -13.30 -5.76
N VAL A 31 -7.39 -13.34 -4.46
CA VAL A 31 -7.08 -14.53 -3.68
C VAL A 31 -8.26 -14.84 -2.75
N PRO A 32 -8.93 -16.01 -2.88
CA PRO A 32 -9.96 -16.43 -1.92
C PRO A 32 -9.32 -16.91 -0.61
N LEU A 33 -10.01 -16.71 0.50
CA LEU A 33 -9.58 -17.17 1.84
C LEU A 33 -10.35 -18.41 2.28
N ALA A 34 -9.70 -19.31 3.03
CA ALA A 34 -10.34 -20.54 3.53
C ALA A 34 -11.56 -20.29 4.43
N GLU A 35 -11.53 -19.23 5.24
CA GLU A 35 -12.62 -18.87 6.17
C GLU A 35 -13.72 -18.02 5.49
N GLY A 36 -13.64 -17.84 4.17
CA GLY A 36 -14.51 -16.99 3.38
C GLY A 36 -13.94 -15.60 3.12
N GLY A 37 -14.49 -14.93 2.11
CA GLY A 37 -13.98 -13.65 1.63
C GLY A 37 -12.77 -13.76 0.71
N TYR A 38 -12.29 -12.58 0.32
CA TYR A 38 -11.38 -12.37 -0.79
C TYR A 38 -10.42 -11.25 -0.46
N VAL A 39 -9.20 -11.39 -0.95
CA VAL A 39 -8.15 -10.37 -0.91
C VAL A 39 -7.82 -10.03 -2.34
N ALA A 40 -7.66 -8.75 -2.64
CA ALA A 40 -7.34 -8.30 -3.97
C ALA A 40 -6.15 -7.34 -3.95
N PHE A 41 -5.27 -7.50 -4.94
CA PHE A 41 -4.04 -6.73 -5.07
C PHE A 41 -4.07 -5.88 -6.32
N LYS A 42 -3.56 -4.65 -6.18
CA LYS A 42 -3.30 -3.74 -7.29
C LYS A 42 -1.97 -3.03 -7.04
N SER A 43 -0.98 -3.32 -7.88
CA SER A 43 0.32 -2.66 -7.81
C SER A 43 0.35 -1.44 -8.71
N GLU A 44 0.85 -0.32 -8.19
CA GLU A 44 0.98 0.94 -8.90
C GLU A 44 2.39 1.51 -8.75
N THR A 45 2.89 2.12 -9.84
CA THR A 45 4.17 2.84 -9.83
C THR A 45 3.89 4.33 -9.64
N ALA A 46 4.33 4.91 -8.51
CA ALA A 46 4.19 6.33 -8.21
C ALA A 46 5.54 7.06 -8.31
N TRP A 47 5.56 8.25 -8.91
CA TRP A 47 6.78 9.03 -9.17
C TRP A 47 6.94 10.17 -8.17
N ALA A 48 8.17 10.46 -7.74
CA ALA A 48 8.49 11.68 -7.01
C ALA A 48 9.03 12.74 -7.98
N GLY A 49 8.17 13.42 -8.74
CA GLY A 49 8.58 14.52 -9.61
C GLY A 49 7.52 14.98 -10.61
N THR A 50 7.39 16.29 -10.80
CA THR A 50 6.25 16.97 -11.45
C THR A 50 6.25 16.96 -12.98
N THR A 51 7.03 16.13 -13.68
CA THR A 51 7.07 16.23 -15.15
C THR A 51 7.56 14.96 -15.84
N ARG A 52 6.67 14.03 -16.15
CA ARG A 52 6.81 13.13 -17.32
C ARG A 52 5.44 12.78 -17.90
N THR A 53 5.39 12.78 -19.23
CA THR A 53 4.24 12.45 -20.08
C THR A 53 3.77 11.00 -19.85
N SER A 54 2.46 10.78 -20.04
CA SER A 54 1.77 9.49 -19.86
C SER A 54 2.44 8.29 -20.54
N ALA A 55 3.17 8.50 -21.64
CA ALA A 55 3.91 7.46 -22.36
C ALA A 55 5.03 6.80 -21.53
N ALA A 56 5.73 7.56 -20.66
CA ALA A 56 6.76 6.99 -19.79
C ALA A 56 6.19 6.24 -18.57
N VAL A 57 4.91 6.48 -18.26
CA VAL A 57 4.16 5.76 -17.20
C VAL A 57 3.73 4.38 -17.71
N GLU A 58 3.33 4.26 -18.97
CA GLU A 58 2.99 2.97 -19.60
C GLU A 58 4.22 2.05 -19.75
N GLU A 59 5.40 2.59 -20.09
CA GLU A 59 6.62 1.78 -20.26
C GLU A 59 7.05 1.04 -18.98
N LEU A 60 6.77 1.59 -17.79
CA LEU A 60 7.16 0.97 -16.51
C LEU A 60 6.04 0.14 -15.86
N GLN A 61 4.77 0.35 -16.21
CA GLN A 61 3.68 -0.54 -15.81
C GLN A 61 3.82 -1.95 -16.40
N GLY A 62 4.70 -2.14 -17.39
CA GLY A 62 5.09 -3.45 -17.91
C GLY A 62 6.40 -4.03 -17.35
N VAL A 63 7.12 -3.31 -16.48
CA VAL A 63 8.48 -3.73 -16.03
C VAL A 63 8.43 -4.72 -14.87
N PHE A 64 7.40 -4.63 -14.02
CA PHE A 64 7.22 -5.58 -12.94
C PHE A 64 5.90 -6.33 -13.09
N ARG A 65 5.98 -7.65 -13.03
CA ARG A 65 4.83 -8.55 -12.93
C ARG A 65 4.63 -8.93 -11.49
N SER A 66 3.38 -9.05 -11.09
CA SER A 66 3.03 -9.34 -9.72
C SER A 66 2.40 -10.72 -9.62
N GLN A 67 2.77 -11.49 -8.60
CA GLN A 67 2.22 -12.83 -8.36
C GLN A 67 1.83 -12.96 -6.90
N ALA A 68 0.79 -13.73 -6.62
CA ALA A 68 0.49 -14.17 -5.27
C ALA A 68 -0.01 -15.60 -5.27
N PHE A 69 0.38 -16.34 -4.24
CA PHE A 69 -0.02 -17.72 -4.04
C PHE A 69 -0.23 -17.97 -2.55
N VAL A 70 -1.06 -18.97 -2.25
CA VAL A 70 -1.44 -19.31 -0.87
C VAL A 70 -0.79 -20.64 -0.51
N ASP A 71 -0.14 -20.70 0.64
CA ASP A 71 0.40 -21.95 1.17
C ASP A 71 -0.62 -22.76 1.99
N GLU A 72 -0.19 -23.93 2.46
CA GLU A 72 -1.01 -24.81 3.30
C GLU A 72 -1.42 -24.15 4.63
N LYS A 73 -0.65 -23.16 5.11
CA LYS A 73 -0.92 -22.41 6.35
C LYS A 73 -1.82 -21.20 6.11
N GLN A 74 -2.39 -21.05 4.92
CA GLN A 74 -3.21 -19.90 4.51
C GLN A 74 -2.45 -18.57 4.55
N MET A 75 -1.13 -18.62 4.38
CA MET A 75 -0.31 -17.45 4.17
C MET A 75 -0.32 -17.09 2.69
N ILE A 76 -0.61 -15.83 2.39
CA ILE A 76 -0.54 -15.32 1.03
C ILE A 76 0.88 -14.77 0.82
N HIS A 77 1.63 -15.39 -0.08
CA HIS A 77 2.95 -14.94 -0.49
C HIS A 77 2.79 -14.02 -1.69
N ARG A 78 3.13 -12.74 -1.56
CA ARG A 78 3.08 -11.75 -2.63
C ARG A 78 4.51 -11.48 -3.11
N VAL A 79 4.75 -11.65 -4.41
CA VAL A 79 6.08 -11.43 -5.00
C VAL A 79 5.99 -10.55 -6.25
N LEU A 80 6.99 -9.70 -6.41
CA LEU A 80 7.24 -8.91 -7.60
C LEU A 80 8.39 -9.51 -8.39
N VAL A 81 8.18 -9.57 -9.70
CA VAL A 81 9.09 -10.16 -10.68
C VAL A 81 9.40 -9.10 -11.72
N ASP A 82 10.67 -8.93 -12.12
CA ASP A 82 11.01 -8.03 -13.22
C ASP A 82 10.66 -8.62 -14.60
N ALA A 83 10.89 -7.84 -15.65
CA ALA A 83 10.61 -8.23 -17.04
C ALA A 83 11.39 -9.47 -17.50
N SER A 84 12.54 -9.79 -16.89
CA SER A 84 13.28 -11.03 -17.15
C SER A 84 12.69 -12.25 -16.45
N GLY A 85 11.86 -12.07 -15.41
CA GLY A 85 11.38 -13.19 -14.61
C GLY A 85 12.13 -13.36 -13.28
N LYS A 86 13.00 -12.41 -12.92
CA LYS A 86 13.75 -12.43 -11.67
C LYS A 86 12.92 -11.87 -10.53
N TYR A 87 12.94 -12.53 -9.37
CA TYR A 87 12.25 -12.03 -8.19
C TYR A 87 13.00 -10.81 -7.63
N VAL A 88 12.29 -9.69 -7.46
CA VAL A 88 12.89 -8.43 -6.99
C VAL A 88 12.46 -8.06 -5.58
N PHE A 89 11.24 -8.42 -5.19
CA PHE A 89 10.71 -8.16 -3.86
C PHE A 89 9.63 -9.18 -3.50
N GLY A 90 9.47 -9.50 -2.23
CA GLY A 90 8.34 -10.29 -1.77
C GLY A 90 7.98 -10.03 -0.31
N TYR A 91 6.76 -10.36 0.07
CA TYR A 91 6.28 -10.28 1.43
C TYR A 91 5.12 -11.25 1.66
N ASP A 92 4.83 -11.52 2.93
CA ASP A 92 3.77 -12.43 3.33
C ASP A 92 2.61 -11.67 3.95
N LEU A 93 1.40 -12.13 3.67
CA LEU A 93 0.16 -11.66 4.29
C LEU A 93 -0.49 -12.81 5.03
N LEU A 94 -0.62 -12.64 6.34
CA LEU A 94 -1.46 -13.48 7.18
C LEU A 94 -2.82 -12.81 7.29
N ILE A 95 -3.84 -13.38 6.65
CA ILE A 95 -5.20 -12.84 6.66
C ILE A 95 -6.16 -13.89 7.20
N ARG A 96 -6.94 -13.52 8.22
CA ARG A 96 -8.03 -14.33 8.77
C ARG A 96 -9.35 -13.61 8.63
N ALA A 97 -10.36 -14.30 8.14
CA ALA A 97 -11.67 -13.71 7.90
C ALA A 97 -12.62 -14.10 9.03
N VAL A 98 -13.13 -13.11 9.75
CA VAL A 98 -14.08 -13.33 10.84
C VAL A 98 -15.48 -13.05 10.31
N ALA A 99 -16.11 -14.06 9.72
CA ALA A 99 -17.41 -13.94 9.06
C ALA A 99 -18.51 -13.37 9.98
N ALA A 100 -18.51 -13.73 11.26
CA ALA A 100 -19.50 -13.28 12.24
C ALA A 100 -19.50 -11.74 12.41
N SER A 101 -18.32 -11.11 12.40
CA SER A 101 -18.18 -9.66 12.53
C SER A 101 -18.00 -8.94 11.19
N ARG A 102 -17.92 -9.67 10.07
CA ARG A 102 -17.54 -9.16 8.74
C ARG A 102 -16.25 -8.34 8.76
N THR A 103 -15.24 -8.85 9.46
CA THR A 103 -13.93 -8.20 9.57
C THR A 103 -12.81 -9.16 9.16
N PHE A 104 -11.65 -8.60 8.81
CA PHE A 104 -10.43 -9.31 8.46
C PHE A 104 -9.34 -8.94 9.45
N THR A 105 -8.62 -9.93 9.99
CA THR A 105 -7.39 -9.70 10.74
C THR A 105 -6.20 -9.88 9.81
N ILE A 106 -5.36 -8.86 9.64
CA ILE A 106 -4.28 -8.81 8.66
C ILE A 106 -2.96 -8.51 9.35
N ALA A 107 -1.93 -9.30 9.08
CA ALA A 107 -0.55 -8.96 9.43
C ALA A 107 0.34 -9.12 8.20
N VAL A 108 1.19 -8.12 7.94
CA VAL A 108 2.16 -8.12 6.86
C VAL A 108 3.51 -8.56 7.44
N LYS A 109 4.17 -9.51 6.78
CA LYS A 109 5.42 -10.10 7.27
C LYS A 109 6.49 -10.06 6.19
N PRO A 110 7.78 -10.09 6.55
CA PRO A 110 8.83 -10.45 5.62
C PRO A 110 8.52 -11.79 4.95
N LEU A 111 8.96 -11.96 3.71
CA LEU A 111 8.83 -13.18 2.94
C LEU A 111 9.47 -14.34 3.70
N ASP A 112 8.71 -15.43 3.86
CA ASP A 112 9.22 -16.63 4.51
C ASP A 112 10.48 -17.16 3.81
N ALA A 113 11.50 -17.46 4.61
CA ALA A 113 12.81 -17.85 4.10
C ALA A 113 12.79 -19.22 3.39
N GLU A 114 11.87 -20.12 3.74
CA GLU A 114 11.71 -21.39 3.04
C GLU A 114 11.06 -21.19 1.67
N VAL A 115 10.04 -20.33 1.60
CA VAL A 115 9.40 -19.93 0.35
C VAL A 115 10.41 -19.21 -0.55
N GLU A 116 11.20 -18.28 -0.02
CA GLU A 116 12.29 -17.63 -0.76
C GLU A 116 13.24 -18.65 -1.38
N ARG A 117 13.73 -19.62 -0.60
CA ARG A 117 14.62 -20.68 -1.12
C ARG A 117 13.97 -21.52 -2.20
N LYS A 118 12.67 -21.80 -2.10
CA LYS A 118 11.92 -22.56 -3.10
C LYS A 118 11.80 -21.75 -4.40
N LEU A 119 11.42 -20.47 -4.32
CA LEU A 119 11.30 -19.56 -5.45
C LEU A 119 12.64 -19.39 -6.20
N ILE A 120 13.74 -19.21 -5.47
CA ILE A 120 15.08 -19.11 -6.06
C ILE A 120 15.45 -20.40 -6.81
N LYS A 121 15.14 -21.57 -6.24
CA LYS A 121 15.44 -22.89 -6.85
C LYS A 121 14.54 -23.25 -8.03
N SER A 122 13.28 -22.80 -8.03
CA SER A 122 12.31 -23.13 -9.07
C SER A 122 12.45 -22.28 -10.33
N SER A 123 13.26 -21.23 -10.29
CA SER A 123 13.45 -20.35 -11.44
C SER A 123 14.51 -20.92 -12.40
N PRO A 124 14.23 -20.94 -13.71
CA PRO A 124 15.20 -21.37 -14.72
C PRO A 124 16.33 -20.34 -14.94
N GLU A 125 16.21 -19.12 -14.41
CA GLU A 125 17.17 -18.02 -14.58
C GLU A 125 18.09 -17.80 -13.37
N VAL A 126 19.16 -17.01 -13.57
CA VAL A 126 20.07 -16.59 -12.50
C VAL A 126 19.35 -15.65 -11.53
N GLN A 127 18.79 -16.24 -10.48
CA GLN A 127 18.14 -15.51 -9.39
C GLN A 127 19.15 -14.80 -8.48
N PRO A 128 18.73 -13.73 -7.77
CA PRO A 128 19.59 -13.11 -6.77
C PRO A 128 19.81 -14.08 -5.61
N ALA A 129 20.91 -13.91 -4.87
CA ALA A 129 21.20 -14.71 -3.69
C ALA A 129 20.12 -14.59 -2.60
N ARG A 130 19.38 -13.47 -2.61
CA ARG A 130 18.21 -13.20 -1.77
C ARG A 130 17.20 -12.33 -2.50
N ILE A 131 15.92 -12.52 -2.19
CA ILE A 131 14.81 -11.68 -2.62
C ILE A 131 14.64 -10.57 -1.57
N ALA A 132 14.55 -9.30 -2.00
CA ALA A 132 14.32 -8.21 -1.07
C ALA A 132 12.95 -8.36 -0.39
N THR A 133 12.84 -7.96 0.87
CA THR A 133 11.58 -8.10 1.62
C THR A 133 11.43 -7.01 2.67
N LEU A 134 10.29 -6.98 3.37
CA LEU A 134 10.03 -6.07 4.47
C LEU A 134 11.05 -6.28 5.60
N PRO A 135 11.51 -5.21 6.26
CA PRO A 135 12.50 -5.33 7.32
C PRO A 135 11.96 -5.97 8.59
N GLN A 136 10.64 -5.88 8.84
CA GLN A 136 9.98 -6.38 10.03
C GLN A 136 8.51 -6.69 9.77
N SER A 137 7.94 -7.56 10.61
CA SER A 137 6.51 -7.86 10.61
C SER A 137 5.71 -6.73 11.23
N THR A 138 4.50 -6.50 10.72
CA THR A 138 3.51 -5.63 11.35
C THR A 138 2.71 -6.40 12.40
N GLU A 139 2.21 -5.69 13.41
CA GLU A 139 1.20 -6.26 14.30
C GLU A 139 -0.10 -6.53 13.52
N PRO A 140 -0.91 -7.53 13.94
CA PRO A 140 -2.21 -7.79 13.35
C PRO A 140 -3.15 -6.59 13.46
N GLN A 141 -3.83 -6.26 12.36
CA GLN A 141 -4.79 -5.19 12.25
C GLN A 141 -6.16 -5.71 11.85
N ILE A 142 -7.22 -5.05 12.29
CA ILE A 142 -8.58 -5.40 11.91
C ILE A 142 -9.02 -4.44 10.80
N LEU A 143 -9.37 -4.98 9.64
CA LEU A 143 -10.03 -4.28 8.55
C LEU A 143 -11.50 -4.69 8.48
N ALA A 144 -12.37 -3.77 8.07
CA ALA A 144 -13.75 -4.10 7.76
C ALA A 144 -13.88 -4.64 6.33
N ASP A 145 -15.06 -5.16 6.04
CA ASP A 145 -15.45 -5.57 4.70
C ASP A 145 -15.44 -4.40 3.70
N GLY A 146 -14.66 -4.54 2.63
CA GLY A 146 -14.50 -3.53 1.58
C GLY A 146 -13.33 -2.57 1.79
N ASP A 147 -12.60 -2.69 2.90
CA ASP A 147 -11.47 -1.81 3.21
C ASP A 147 -10.24 -2.11 2.39
N SER A 148 -9.40 -1.08 2.26
CA SER A 148 -8.10 -1.19 1.63
C SER A 148 -7.02 -0.47 2.43
N PHE A 149 -5.78 -0.94 2.24
CA PHE A 149 -4.58 -0.28 2.73
C PHE A 149 -3.50 -0.31 1.64
N ALA A 150 -2.57 0.62 1.73
CA ALA A 150 -1.47 0.75 0.78
C ALA A 150 -0.14 0.36 1.45
N LEU A 151 0.68 -0.39 0.72
CA LEU A 151 2.03 -0.79 1.13
C LEU A 151 3.06 -0.22 0.16
N ASP A 152 3.96 0.63 0.65
CA ASP A 152 5.13 1.05 -0.12
C ASP A 152 6.15 -0.11 -0.13
N LEU A 153 6.36 -0.75 -1.28
CA LEU A 153 7.17 -1.95 -1.41
C LEU A 153 8.64 -1.65 -1.76
N LEU A 154 8.84 -0.87 -2.82
CA LEU A 154 10.16 -0.52 -3.33
C LEU A 154 10.23 0.98 -3.55
N VAL A 155 11.39 1.58 -3.26
CA VAL A 155 11.69 2.98 -3.57
C VAL A 155 13.05 3.04 -4.25
N ASN A 156 13.08 3.48 -5.49
CA ASN A 156 14.31 3.79 -6.18
C ASN A 156 14.83 5.13 -5.63
N GLN A 157 15.92 5.10 -4.87
CA GLN A 157 16.48 6.29 -4.22
C GLN A 157 17.00 7.34 -5.21
N ASN A 158 17.40 6.92 -6.42
CA ASN A 158 17.96 7.82 -7.43
C ASN A 158 16.86 8.54 -8.21
N THR A 159 15.75 7.85 -8.50
CA THR A 159 14.64 8.40 -9.31
C THR A 159 13.43 8.80 -8.48
N GLY A 160 13.39 8.43 -7.20
CA GLY A 160 12.25 8.63 -6.30
C GLY A 160 10.99 7.85 -6.68
N VAL A 161 11.07 6.97 -7.68
CA VAL A 161 9.98 6.07 -8.10
C VAL A 161 9.71 5.07 -6.99
N LYS A 162 8.45 4.91 -6.62
CA LYS A 162 8.01 3.89 -5.68
C LYS A 162 7.01 2.94 -6.31
N ILE A 163 7.05 1.69 -5.86
CA ILE A 163 6.01 0.70 -6.16
C ILE A 163 5.16 0.56 -4.91
N VAL A 164 3.86 0.77 -5.07
CA VAL A 164 2.86 0.69 -4.01
C VAL A 164 1.92 -0.47 -4.32
N ASP A 165 1.61 -1.31 -3.35
CA ASP A 165 0.56 -2.33 -3.49
C ASP A 165 -0.66 -1.91 -2.68
N PHE A 166 -1.79 -1.78 -3.35
CA PHE A 166 -3.09 -1.58 -2.73
C PHE A 166 -3.72 -2.93 -2.49
N VAL A 167 -3.96 -3.24 -1.21
CA VAL A 167 -4.54 -4.50 -0.76
C VAL A 167 -5.94 -4.21 -0.27
N ARG A 168 -6.95 -4.80 -0.91
CA ARG A 168 -8.36 -4.68 -0.56
C ARG A 168 -8.92 -6.01 -0.10
N VAL A 169 -9.77 -6.00 0.93
CA VAL A 169 -10.41 -7.21 1.47
C VAL A 169 -11.93 -7.09 1.41
N SER A 170 -12.62 -8.18 1.07
CA SER A 170 -14.08 -8.21 1.14
C SER A 170 -14.65 -9.63 1.25
N PHE A 171 -15.77 -9.79 1.95
CA PHE A 171 -16.59 -11.01 1.93
C PHE A 171 -17.35 -11.17 0.61
N ASP A 172 -17.47 -10.10 -0.17
CA ASP A 172 -18.07 -10.11 -1.50
C ASP A 172 -17.01 -9.77 -2.54
N ARG A 173 -16.71 -10.74 -3.41
CA ARG A 173 -15.75 -10.58 -4.51
C ARG A 173 -16.07 -9.35 -5.38
N SER A 174 -17.35 -9.02 -5.45
CA SER A 174 -17.92 -7.96 -6.25
C SER A 174 -17.60 -6.56 -5.66
N ASN A 175 -17.32 -6.46 -4.36
CA ASN A 175 -16.89 -5.21 -3.72
C ASN A 175 -15.38 -5.00 -3.74
N LEU A 176 -14.60 -5.91 -4.32
CA LEU A 176 -13.15 -5.73 -4.36
C LEU A 176 -12.77 -4.56 -5.26
N TRP A 177 -13.53 -4.23 -6.32
CA TRP A 177 -13.18 -3.18 -7.27
C TRP A 177 -14.42 -2.45 -7.82
N GLU A 178 -14.25 -1.19 -8.27
CA GLU A 178 -15.33 -0.31 -8.76
C GLU A 178 -16.04 -0.86 -10.02
N ASP A 179 -15.39 -1.72 -10.79
CA ASP A 179 -15.93 -2.32 -12.01
C ASP A 179 -16.81 -3.56 -11.73
N ASN A 180 -17.77 -3.44 -10.83
CA ASN A 180 -18.68 -4.52 -10.53
C ASN A 180 -20.07 -4.29 -11.13
N PRO A 181 -20.40 -4.91 -12.28
CA PRO A 181 -21.69 -4.74 -12.93
C PRO A 181 -22.87 -5.41 -12.18
N ARG A 182 -22.67 -5.92 -10.96
CA ARG A 182 -23.66 -6.72 -10.20
C ARG A 182 -24.19 -6.06 -8.92
N THR A 183 -23.80 -4.84 -8.57
CA THR A 183 -24.46 -4.13 -7.47
C THR A 183 -25.88 -3.74 -7.90
N LEU A 184 -26.90 -4.11 -7.10
CA LEU A 184 -28.24 -3.57 -7.27
C LEU A 184 -28.17 -2.02 -7.29
N PRO A 185 -28.92 -1.34 -8.16
CA PRO A 185 -28.99 0.11 -8.16
C PRO A 185 -29.26 0.62 -6.74
N ARG A 186 -28.45 1.57 -6.29
CA ARG A 186 -28.67 2.27 -5.03
C ARG A 186 -29.25 3.64 -5.34
N ASP A 187 -30.12 4.11 -4.47
CA ASP A 187 -30.58 5.49 -4.55
C ASP A 187 -29.41 6.43 -4.34
N PHE A 188 -29.35 7.49 -5.15
CA PHE A 188 -28.35 8.52 -4.98
C PHE A 188 -28.67 9.34 -3.72
N THR A 189 -27.76 9.30 -2.76
CA THR A 189 -27.86 10.02 -1.50
C THR A 189 -26.61 10.87 -1.27
N LEU A 190 -26.75 11.97 -0.52
CA LEU A 190 -25.61 12.87 -0.23
C LEU A 190 -24.46 12.17 0.48
N ASP A 191 -24.74 11.10 1.21
CA ASP A 191 -23.76 10.32 1.97
C ASP A 191 -23.02 9.28 1.10
N ALA A 192 -23.33 9.22 -0.19
CA ALA A 192 -22.60 8.47 -1.22
C ALA A 192 -21.75 9.37 -2.13
N VAL A 193 -21.81 10.70 -1.96
CA VAL A 193 -21.00 11.64 -2.74
C VAL A 193 -19.54 11.53 -2.33
N ALA A 194 -18.69 11.14 -3.27
CA ALA A 194 -17.26 11.00 -3.04
C ALA A 194 -16.58 12.36 -2.83
N LEU A 195 -15.75 12.42 -1.80
CA LEU A 195 -14.76 13.46 -1.56
C LEU A 195 -13.44 12.99 -2.15
N THR A 196 -12.79 13.80 -2.98
CA THR A 196 -11.53 13.44 -3.63
C THR A 196 -10.43 14.39 -3.22
N LEU A 197 -9.27 13.85 -2.85
CA LEU A 197 -8.06 14.63 -2.58
C LEU A 197 -6.96 14.23 -3.55
N ALA A 198 -6.39 15.24 -4.20
CA ALA A 198 -5.28 15.13 -5.12
C ALA A 198 -4.10 15.97 -4.59
N ASP A 199 -2.88 15.44 -4.64
CA ASP A 199 -1.62 16.14 -4.33
C ASP A 199 -1.69 17.00 -3.07
N TYR A 200 -2.22 16.41 -2.01
CA TYR A 200 -2.72 17.20 -0.91
C TYR A 200 -1.63 17.98 -0.17
N ARG A 201 -1.99 19.04 0.55
CA ARG A 201 -1.15 19.69 1.56
C ARG A 201 -1.94 19.89 2.84
N LEU A 202 -1.42 19.42 3.95
CA LEU A 202 -2.02 19.59 5.27
C LEU A 202 -1.22 20.65 6.04
N LEU A 203 -1.90 21.72 6.44
CA LEU A 203 -1.36 22.80 7.25
C LEU A 203 -2.04 22.78 8.62
N ILE A 204 -1.26 23.10 9.66
CA ILE A 204 -1.74 23.31 11.03
C ILE A 204 -1.24 24.67 11.49
N ASP A 205 -2.17 25.56 11.83
CA ASP A 205 -1.89 26.94 12.23
C ASP A 205 -0.97 27.65 11.20
N GLY A 206 -1.26 27.44 9.91
CA GLY A 206 -0.49 27.97 8.77
C GLY A 206 0.83 27.25 8.47
N ASN A 207 1.24 26.27 9.27
CA ASN A 207 2.48 25.52 9.07
C ASN A 207 2.23 24.23 8.30
N LEU A 208 2.96 24.00 7.20
CA LEU A 208 2.88 22.75 6.44
C LEU A 208 3.40 21.57 7.29
N VAL A 209 2.52 20.61 7.61
CA VAL A 209 2.87 19.42 8.40
C VAL A 209 2.97 18.15 7.57
N ALA A 210 2.25 18.08 6.46
CA ALA A 210 2.35 17.00 5.49
C ALA A 210 1.94 17.46 4.10
N ALA A 211 2.44 16.78 3.09
CA ALA A 211 2.00 16.93 1.72
C ALA A 211 1.98 15.55 1.05
N GLY A 212 0.91 15.27 0.30
CA GLY A 212 0.88 14.20 -0.67
C GLY A 212 1.88 14.49 -1.78
N LYS A 213 2.52 13.44 -2.30
CA LYS A 213 3.36 13.60 -3.49
C LYS A 213 2.46 13.85 -4.71
N PRO A 214 2.92 14.61 -5.72
CA PRO A 214 2.22 14.74 -6.99
C PRO A 214 1.79 13.36 -7.56
N GLY A 215 0.57 13.24 -8.06
CA GLY A 215 -0.08 11.99 -8.46
C GLY A 215 -0.79 11.21 -7.33
N THR A 216 -0.71 11.67 -6.07
CA THR A 216 -1.42 10.98 -4.96
C THR A 216 -2.89 11.37 -4.98
N ASN A 217 -3.74 10.41 -5.34
CA ASN A 217 -5.18 10.58 -5.35
C ASN A 217 -5.86 9.53 -4.48
N PHE A 218 -6.83 9.95 -3.69
CA PHE A 218 -7.74 9.05 -3.00
C PHE A 218 -9.10 9.72 -2.87
N GLY A 219 -10.15 8.92 -2.83
CA GLY A 219 -11.49 9.43 -2.64
C GLY A 219 -12.46 8.36 -2.17
N GLY A 220 -13.56 8.84 -1.61
CA GLY A 220 -14.62 8.01 -1.04
C GLY A 220 -15.65 8.90 -0.35
N ALA A 221 -16.77 8.33 0.09
CA ALA A 221 -17.79 9.10 0.80
C ALA A 221 -17.32 9.66 2.15
N LEU A 222 -16.19 9.16 2.65
CA LEU A 222 -15.41 9.65 3.78
C LEU A 222 -13.95 9.72 3.36
N ILE A 223 -13.28 10.79 3.76
CA ILE A 223 -11.81 10.90 3.73
C ILE A 223 -11.34 11.13 5.16
N TRP A 224 -10.10 10.76 5.45
CA TRP A 224 -9.56 10.88 6.81
C TRP A 224 -8.06 11.14 6.80
N CYS A 225 -7.59 11.80 7.86
CA CYS A 225 -6.16 11.95 8.13
C CYS A 225 -5.85 11.67 9.60
N TYR A 226 -4.74 11.02 9.87
CA TYR A 226 -4.13 10.94 11.19
C TYR A 226 -2.95 11.89 11.26
N VAL A 227 -2.81 12.60 12.37
CA VAL A 227 -1.66 13.44 12.67
C VAL A 227 -1.05 12.99 13.99
N GLU A 228 0.26 12.76 14.01
CA GLU A 228 1.00 12.33 15.19
C GLU A 228 0.76 13.28 16.37
N GLY A 229 0.44 12.70 17.54
CA GLY A 229 0.10 13.43 18.76
C GLY A 229 -1.26 14.14 18.76
N ARG A 230 -1.99 14.12 17.64
CA ARG A 230 -3.31 14.77 17.50
C ARG A 230 -4.43 13.77 17.19
N GLY A 231 -4.11 12.55 16.79
CA GLY A 231 -5.08 11.50 16.47
C GLY A 231 -5.64 11.63 15.06
N ARG A 232 -6.78 11.00 14.80
CA ARG A 232 -7.40 10.91 13.48
C ARG A 232 -8.62 11.82 13.34
N PHE A 233 -8.75 12.46 12.20
CA PHE A 233 -9.87 13.28 11.78
C PHE A 233 -10.54 12.59 10.59
N ILE A 234 -11.86 12.41 10.66
CA ILE A 234 -12.66 11.80 9.60
C ILE A 234 -13.66 12.85 9.12
N PHE A 235 -13.79 13.00 7.81
CA PHE A 235 -14.59 14.03 7.17
C PHE A 235 -15.76 13.41 6.41
N SER A 236 -16.93 14.04 6.53
CA SER A 236 -18.19 13.60 5.92
C SER A 236 -19.04 14.79 5.50
N LEU A 237 -19.80 14.67 4.40
CA LEU A 237 -20.78 15.70 4.01
C LEU A 237 -22.06 15.67 4.85
N VAL A 238 -22.29 14.58 5.58
CA VAL A 238 -23.47 14.36 6.43
C VAL A 238 -23.05 14.02 7.88
N PRO A 239 -23.91 14.24 8.89
CA PRO A 239 -23.58 14.00 10.30
C PRO A 239 -23.34 12.54 10.70
N ARG A 240 -23.64 11.54 9.85
CA ARG A 240 -23.50 10.09 10.13
C ARG A 240 -24.09 9.70 11.51
N GLU A 241 -25.39 9.41 11.55
CA GLU A 241 -26.11 9.03 12.77
C GLU A 241 -25.40 7.92 13.57
N GLY A 242 -25.40 8.04 14.89
CA GLY A 242 -24.70 7.12 15.79
C GLY A 242 -23.24 7.48 16.08
N TYR A 243 -22.67 8.48 15.38
CA TYR A 243 -21.30 8.94 15.58
C TYR A 243 -21.26 10.43 15.99
N GLN A 244 -20.19 10.82 16.70
CA GLN A 244 -20.04 12.19 17.22
C GLN A 244 -19.40 13.15 16.21
N PHE A 245 -19.88 13.15 14.98
CA PHE A 245 -19.45 14.12 13.98
C PHE A 245 -19.93 15.52 14.37
N GLN A 246 -19.04 16.50 14.24
CA GLN A 246 -19.32 17.90 14.53
C GLN A 246 -19.24 18.72 13.25
N LYS A 247 -20.20 19.62 13.04
CA LYS A 247 -20.22 20.53 11.88
C LYS A 247 -19.26 21.69 12.10
N VAL A 248 -17.96 21.41 12.04
CA VAL A 248 -16.88 22.34 12.41
C VAL A 248 -15.91 22.64 11.27
N GLY A 249 -16.19 22.12 10.08
CA GLY A 249 -15.37 22.38 8.91
C GLY A 249 -16.15 22.92 7.72
N ILE A 250 -15.40 23.45 6.76
CA ILE A 250 -15.90 23.98 5.49
C ILE A 250 -15.04 23.38 4.36
N ILE A 251 -15.68 22.95 3.28
CA ILE A 251 -15.03 22.68 2.00
C ILE A 251 -15.24 23.91 1.12
N LYS A 252 -14.17 24.49 0.60
CA LYS A 252 -14.20 25.57 -0.37
C LYS A 252 -13.35 25.17 -1.57
N GLU A 253 -14.00 24.77 -2.65
CA GLU A 253 -13.36 24.25 -3.87
C GLU A 253 -12.37 23.10 -3.58
N ASN A 254 -11.08 23.43 -3.49
CA ASN A 254 -9.98 22.50 -3.28
C ASN A 254 -9.41 22.54 -1.84
N ARG A 255 -10.12 23.16 -0.89
CA ARG A 255 -9.66 23.31 0.51
C ARG A 255 -10.70 22.79 1.48
N ILE A 256 -10.29 21.94 2.42
CA ILE A 256 -11.02 21.70 3.67
C ILE A 256 -10.38 22.57 4.75
N GLU A 257 -11.20 23.27 5.52
CA GLU A 257 -10.79 24.13 6.62
C GLU A 257 -11.59 23.73 7.86
N PHE A 258 -10.95 23.53 9.01
CA PHE A 258 -11.66 23.17 10.25
C PHE A 258 -10.85 23.57 11.49
N THR A 259 -11.54 23.74 12.62
CA THR A 259 -10.91 24.06 13.91
C THR A 259 -11.30 23.03 14.96
N VAL A 260 -10.31 22.42 15.60
CA VAL A 260 -10.51 21.45 16.68
C VAL A 260 -9.51 21.74 17.81
N LYS A 261 -10.02 21.84 19.05
CA LYS A 261 -9.22 22.16 20.24
C LYS A 261 -8.34 23.40 20.07
N GLY A 262 -8.91 24.45 19.46
CA GLY A 262 -8.23 25.74 19.24
C GLY A 262 -7.11 25.75 18.18
N ASN A 263 -6.84 24.63 17.51
CA ASN A 263 -5.89 24.58 16.39
C ASN A 263 -6.66 24.67 15.08
N HIS A 264 -6.12 25.43 14.14
CA HIS A 264 -6.65 25.61 12.81
C HIS A 264 -5.99 24.63 11.84
N TYR A 265 -6.80 23.95 11.02
CA TYR A 265 -6.32 22.96 10.06
C TYR A 265 -6.80 23.30 8.66
N GLU A 266 -5.90 23.17 7.69
CA GLU A 266 -6.21 23.33 6.28
C GLU A 266 -5.73 22.11 5.50
N TRP A 267 -6.62 21.45 4.80
CA TRP A 267 -6.31 20.34 3.90
C TRP A 267 -6.59 20.76 2.46
N LEU A 268 -5.52 21.14 1.78
CA LEU A 268 -5.54 21.58 0.39
C LEU A 268 -5.40 20.40 -0.56
N SER A 269 -6.08 20.49 -1.68
CA SER A 269 -6.04 19.59 -2.84
C SER A 269 -5.55 20.35 -4.07
N SER A 270 -4.92 19.69 -5.05
CA SER A 270 -4.61 20.29 -6.35
C SER A 270 -5.85 20.41 -7.25
N SER A 271 -6.90 19.63 -6.98
CA SER A 271 -8.18 19.64 -7.70
C SER A 271 -9.36 19.93 -6.76
N PRO A 272 -10.54 20.31 -7.29
CA PRO A 272 -11.76 20.41 -6.48
C PRO A 272 -12.01 19.13 -5.69
N ILE A 273 -12.40 19.28 -4.41
CA ILE A 273 -12.67 18.16 -3.51
C ILE A 273 -14.03 17.53 -3.80
N LEU A 274 -14.95 18.34 -4.31
CA LEU A 274 -16.27 17.93 -4.78
C LEU A 274 -16.38 18.13 -6.29
N PRO A 275 -17.10 17.25 -7.03
CA PRO A 275 -17.23 17.33 -8.48
C PRO A 275 -17.76 18.68 -9.00
N ASN A 276 -18.68 19.30 -8.26
CA ASN A 276 -19.35 20.54 -8.68
C ASN A 276 -18.78 21.79 -8.00
N GLY A 277 -17.65 21.68 -7.29
CA GLY A 277 -17.05 22.81 -6.55
C GLY A 277 -17.99 23.40 -5.49
N GLY A 278 -17.80 24.69 -5.18
CA GLY A 278 -18.63 25.44 -4.23
C GLY A 278 -18.10 25.49 -2.79
N THR A 279 -18.88 26.10 -1.89
CA THR A 279 -18.60 26.19 -0.46
C THR A 279 -19.63 25.38 0.32
N TRP A 280 -19.19 24.37 1.05
CA TRP A 280 -20.04 23.40 1.75
C TRP A 280 -19.60 23.22 3.19
N ASN A 281 -20.52 22.90 4.08
CA ASN A 281 -20.14 22.48 5.43
C ASN A 281 -19.63 21.04 5.38
N VAL A 282 -18.59 20.74 6.14
CA VAL A 282 -18.13 19.37 6.38
C VAL A 282 -18.23 19.03 7.85
N TRP A 283 -18.69 17.82 8.11
CA TRP A 283 -18.75 17.22 9.42
C TRP A 283 -17.43 16.52 9.71
N VAL A 284 -16.86 16.78 10.89
CA VAL A 284 -15.58 16.23 11.32
C VAL A 284 -15.79 15.40 12.59
N LEU A 285 -15.35 14.14 12.55
CA LEU A 285 -15.22 13.29 13.73
C LEU A 285 -13.75 13.25 14.14
N HIS A 286 -13.47 13.59 15.40
CA HIS A 286 -12.11 13.56 15.96
C HIS A 286 -11.93 12.34 16.87
N ASP A 287 -11.00 11.47 16.49
CA ASP A 287 -10.55 10.31 17.26
C ASP A 287 -9.13 10.57 17.81
N PRO A 288 -9.00 11.16 19.01
CA PRO A 288 -7.69 11.50 19.58
C PRO A 288 -6.88 10.26 20.01
N LYS A 289 -7.50 9.08 20.10
CA LYS A 289 -6.87 7.86 20.59
C LYS A 289 -6.36 6.95 19.47
N TYR A 290 -6.75 7.22 18.23
CA TYR A 290 -6.28 6.46 17.07
C TYR A 290 -4.77 6.61 16.89
N VAL A 291 -4.08 5.48 16.68
CA VAL A 291 -2.67 5.41 16.28
C VAL A 291 -2.55 4.42 15.12
N PRO A 292 -1.96 4.80 13.97
CA PRO A 292 -1.84 3.93 12.80
C PRO A 292 -0.70 2.91 12.96
N PHE A 293 -0.66 1.91 12.06
CA PHE A 293 0.44 0.93 11.97
C PHE A 293 1.81 1.61 11.88
N GLY A 294 2.82 1.02 12.53
CA GLY A 294 4.23 1.39 12.35
C GLY A 294 4.70 2.67 13.05
N ALA A 295 3.82 3.35 13.79
CA ALA A 295 4.16 4.56 14.56
C ALA A 295 4.65 4.28 16.00
N GLN A 296 4.71 3.01 16.44
CA GLN A 296 5.27 2.66 17.75
C GLN A 296 6.78 2.85 17.79
N GLU A 297 7.27 3.57 18.81
CA GLU A 297 8.70 3.85 19.01
C GLU A 297 9.50 2.56 19.19
N THR A 298 10.34 2.26 18.21
CA THR A 298 11.46 1.33 18.41
C THR A 298 12.47 1.97 19.35
N ALA A 299 12.61 1.38 20.55
CA ALA A 299 13.75 1.60 21.42
C ALA A 299 15.05 1.29 20.64
N ALA A 300 16.05 2.15 20.83
CA ALA A 300 17.33 2.12 20.12
C ALA A 300 17.94 0.71 20.07
N LYS A 301 18.18 0.19 18.87
CA LYS A 301 18.97 -1.03 18.66
C LYS A 301 19.93 -0.89 17.49
N GLU A 302 21.04 -1.58 17.69
CA GLU A 302 22.35 -1.50 17.06
C GLU A 302 22.38 -1.57 15.52
N LYS A 303 23.43 -0.98 14.94
CA LYS A 303 23.72 -0.95 13.50
C LYS A 303 23.54 -2.33 12.86
N SER A 304 22.66 -2.37 11.86
CA SER A 304 22.30 -3.56 11.11
C SER A 304 23.46 -4.07 10.28
N THR A 305 23.51 -5.38 10.06
CA THR A 305 24.42 -6.09 9.14
C THR A 305 24.40 -5.58 7.69
N LEU A 306 23.39 -4.79 7.31
CA LEU A 306 23.33 -4.10 6.01
C LEU A 306 24.29 -2.91 5.91
N ASP A 307 24.53 -2.18 7.00
CA ASP A 307 25.54 -1.10 7.03
C ASP A 307 26.95 -1.66 6.81
N LYS A 308 27.20 -2.89 7.28
CA LYS A 308 28.47 -3.62 7.08
C LYS A 308 28.66 -4.07 5.63
N LEU A 309 27.58 -4.22 4.86
CA LEU A 309 27.64 -4.61 3.45
C LEU A 309 28.04 -3.40 2.59
N ASP A 310 27.48 -2.23 2.84
CA ASP A 310 27.85 -0.98 2.16
C ASP A 310 29.31 -0.59 2.43
N ASP A 311 29.80 -0.79 3.66
CA ASP A 311 31.21 -0.58 4.01
C ASP A 311 32.14 -1.55 3.27
N SER A 312 31.72 -2.80 3.05
CA SER A 312 32.52 -3.80 2.32
C SER A 312 32.57 -3.55 0.81
N ILE A 313 31.49 -3.00 0.24
CA ILE A 313 31.41 -2.63 -1.18
C ILE A 313 32.29 -1.40 -1.44
N LYS A 314 32.26 -0.39 -0.55
CA LYS A 314 33.17 0.76 -0.62
C LYS A 314 34.64 0.36 -0.49
N ALA A 315 34.97 -0.51 0.46
CA ALA A 315 36.35 -1.01 0.64
C ALA A 315 36.87 -1.78 -0.59
N THR A 316 35.98 -2.39 -1.37
CA THR A 316 36.32 -3.11 -2.60
C THR A 316 36.50 -2.17 -3.79
N GLN A 317 35.67 -1.13 -3.91
CA GLN A 317 35.84 -0.08 -4.93
C GLN A 317 37.12 0.74 -4.73
N ASP A 318 37.47 1.08 -3.48
CA ASP A 318 38.72 1.79 -3.15
C ASP A 318 39.98 0.96 -3.44
N ARG A 319 39.86 -0.37 -3.51
CA ARG A 319 40.95 -1.27 -3.89
C ARG A 319 41.14 -1.33 -5.41
N VAL A 320 40.07 -1.25 -6.18
CA VAL A 320 40.13 -1.23 -7.66
C VAL A 320 40.69 0.10 -8.16
N SER A 321 40.40 1.21 -7.48
CA SER A 321 40.96 2.53 -7.81
C SER A 321 42.46 2.70 -7.51
N ARG A 322 43.09 1.78 -6.78
CA ARG A 322 44.53 1.83 -6.44
C ARG A 322 45.42 0.93 -7.30
N ILE A 323 44.84 0.17 -8.25
CA ILE A 323 45.60 -0.74 -9.12
C ILE A 323 45.84 -0.13 -10.52
N GLY A 324 45.21 1.02 -10.83
CA GLY A 324 45.42 1.74 -12.08
C GLY A 324 46.10 3.10 -11.88
N ASP A 325 47.39 3.10 -11.52
CA ASP A 325 48.21 4.33 -11.49
C ASP A 325 49.34 4.22 -12.52
N GLN A 326 49.27 5.06 -13.57
CA GLN A 326 50.30 6.00 -14.05
C GLN A 326 49.54 7.02 -14.95
N ALA A 327 49.54 8.34 -14.80
CA ALA A 327 50.53 9.30 -14.31
C ALA A 327 49.84 10.65 -13.92
N PRO A 328 50.54 11.64 -13.34
CA PRO A 328 49.95 12.69 -12.52
C PRO A 328 49.78 14.04 -13.25
N THR A 329 48.86 14.89 -12.77
CA THR A 329 49.16 16.27 -12.33
C THR A 329 47.91 17.01 -11.82
N THR A 330 48.07 17.60 -10.63
CA THR A 330 47.50 18.86 -10.12
C THR A 330 46.01 19.16 -10.33
N PHE A 331 45.24 19.27 -9.23
CA PHE A 331 44.79 20.56 -8.67
C PHE A 331 43.81 20.38 -7.49
N ARG A 332 44.03 21.23 -6.47
CA ARG A 332 43.05 21.83 -5.53
C ARG A 332 42.16 20.94 -4.65
N LYS A 333 42.52 20.99 -3.35
CA LYS A 333 41.61 20.99 -2.19
C LYS A 333 40.35 21.84 -2.45
N LYS A 334 39.18 21.25 -2.23
CA LYS A 334 38.02 21.92 -1.62
C LYS A 334 37.41 20.97 -0.60
N THR A 335 37.64 21.28 0.68
CA THR A 335 36.94 20.70 1.81
C THR A 335 35.47 21.17 1.79
N ASP A 336 34.63 20.39 2.46
CA ASP A 336 33.26 20.69 2.92
C ASP A 336 32.12 20.20 2.03
N GLN A 337 31.57 19.04 2.37
CA GLN A 337 30.36 18.91 3.21
C GLN A 337 29.81 17.48 3.04
N ILE A 338 30.25 16.54 3.89
CA ILE A 338 29.47 15.32 4.10
C ILE A 338 28.34 15.73 5.02
N GLN A 339 27.21 16.09 4.41
CA GLN A 339 25.94 16.20 5.08
C GLN A 339 25.66 14.80 5.67
N GLN A 340 25.74 14.70 7.00
CA GLN A 340 25.20 13.56 7.74
C GLN A 340 23.79 13.32 7.21
N VAL A 341 23.60 12.21 6.51
CA VAL A 341 22.27 11.75 6.11
C VAL A 341 21.52 11.47 7.40
N GLN A 342 20.59 12.36 7.72
CA GLN A 342 19.66 12.22 8.83
C GLN A 342 18.96 10.87 8.69
N ALA A 343 19.03 10.10 9.77
CA ALA A 343 18.23 8.89 9.98
C ALA A 343 16.77 9.16 9.59
N ALA A 344 16.16 8.19 8.89
CA ALA A 344 14.81 8.27 8.36
C ALA A 344 13.82 8.82 9.41
N LYS A 345 13.20 9.96 9.08
CA LYS A 345 12.24 10.66 9.93
C LYS A 345 10.90 9.92 9.90
N ARG A 346 10.41 9.55 11.08
CA ARG A 346 9.17 8.80 11.38
C ARG A 346 7.91 9.46 10.76
N PHE A 347 6.89 8.64 10.49
CA PHE A 347 5.62 9.03 9.86
C PHE A 347 4.82 10.02 10.72
N LYS A 348 4.77 11.30 10.31
CA LYS A 348 4.05 12.36 11.04
C LYS A 348 2.55 12.43 10.74
N VAL A 349 2.13 11.96 9.55
CA VAL A 349 0.75 12.06 9.06
C VAL A 349 0.42 10.83 8.18
N MET A 350 -0.79 10.30 8.31
CA MET A 350 -1.35 9.25 7.45
C MET A 350 -2.70 9.72 6.90
N VAL A 351 -3.08 9.29 5.70
CA VAL A 351 -4.34 9.69 5.05
C VAL A 351 -5.01 8.51 4.38
N GLY A 352 -6.32 8.57 4.18
CA GLY A 352 -7.06 7.56 3.43
C GLY A 352 -8.51 7.95 3.16
N ALA A 353 -9.26 7.01 2.59
CA ALA A 353 -10.68 7.14 2.28
C ALA A 353 -11.45 5.87 2.65
N ALA A 354 -12.77 6.00 2.80
CA ALA A 354 -13.71 4.89 2.95
C ALA A 354 -15.11 5.33 2.48
N ASP A 355 -15.99 4.39 2.20
CA ASP A 355 -17.37 4.70 1.82
C ASP A 355 -18.35 4.71 2.99
N ARG A 356 -17.96 4.12 4.12
CA ARG A 356 -18.80 3.95 5.31
C ARG A 356 -18.00 4.21 6.57
N VAL A 357 -18.64 4.70 7.62
CA VAL A 357 -17.94 5.05 8.87
C VAL A 357 -17.61 3.80 9.68
N GLU A 358 -18.40 2.75 9.52
CA GLU A 358 -18.18 1.41 10.09
C GLU A 358 -16.85 0.80 9.63
N ASN A 359 -16.36 1.23 8.47
CA ASN A 359 -15.09 0.81 7.90
C ASN A 359 -13.89 1.49 8.57
N LEU A 360 -14.11 2.64 9.20
CA LEU A 360 -13.05 3.39 9.87
C LEU A 360 -13.03 3.15 11.38
N TRP A 361 -14.03 2.48 11.94
CA TRP A 361 -14.18 2.32 13.39
C TRP A 361 -14.33 0.85 13.76
N PRO A 362 -13.50 0.30 14.67
CA PRO A 362 -13.76 -1.03 15.20
C PRO A 362 -15.10 -1.02 15.95
N ARG A 363 -15.98 -1.98 15.63
CA ARG A 363 -17.23 -2.18 16.35
C ARG A 363 -16.94 -2.67 17.77
N ASN A 364 -16.70 -1.74 18.68
CA ASN A 364 -16.79 -1.97 20.12
C ASN A 364 -17.72 -0.92 20.71
N LEU A 365 -19.02 -1.19 20.61
CA LEU A 365 -20.06 -0.72 21.52
C LEU A 365 -20.92 -1.91 21.90
#